data_AF-A0A950J431-F1
#
_entry.id   AF-A0A950J431-F1
#
_cell.length_a   1.000
_cell.length_b   1.000
_cell.length_c   1.000
_cell.angle_alpha   90.00
_cell.angle_beta   90.00
_cell.angle_gamma   90.00
#
_symmetry.space_group_name_H-M   'P 1'
#
loop_
_entity.id
_entity.type
_entity.pdbx_description
1 polymer ?
#
loop_
_entity_poly.entity_id
_entity_poly.type
_entity_poly.pdbx_seq_one_letter_code
_entity_poly.pdbx_strand_id
1 'polypeptide(L)'
;MSAMSRSETLAMLPRMGKLFLLACLAAVLAGSASAFFLHSLTWATATRDSHRWLLWLLPLAGFVVGWVYLRYGSRVEAGNNLLIDEIHDPTRIVPLRMVPLVLWGTVMSHLFGASVGREGTAVQMGGALADQLTHGFRLDNAERRILLMCGIAAGFASVFGTPLAGAVFALEVLAIGRMRYDALFPCIVAAIVADQVGLAWGVVHTPYVISQIPALSAWTLLATLVAGALFGLTGKLFANSTHALSARIKHHVRYAPLRPLLGGVLLLAIVWPSGADRFIGLGIPV
;
A
#
# COMPACT_ATOMS: atom_id res chain seq x y z
N MET A 1 34.24 -10.69 -13.97
CA MET A 1 33.96 -9.51 -13.12
C MET A 1 35.28 -8.83 -12.84
N SER A 2 35.57 -7.71 -13.50
CA SER A 2 36.73 -6.88 -13.21
C SER A 2 36.62 -6.39 -11.77
N ALA A 3 37.63 -6.64 -10.93
CA ALA A 3 37.66 -6.10 -9.57
C ALA A 3 37.75 -4.58 -9.68
N MET A 4 36.74 -3.88 -9.12
CA MET A 4 36.71 -2.41 -9.11
C MET A 4 37.97 -1.84 -8.49
N SER A 5 38.49 -0.77 -9.09
CA SER A 5 39.64 -0.05 -8.55
C SER A 5 39.30 0.54 -7.18
N ARG A 6 40.27 0.55 -6.26
CA ARG A 6 40.12 1.14 -4.90
C ARG A 6 39.66 2.61 -4.96
N SER A 7 39.99 3.33 -6.04
CA SER A 7 39.55 4.71 -6.30
C SER A 7 38.06 4.82 -6.65
N GLU A 8 37.51 3.84 -7.38
CA GLU A 8 36.10 3.79 -7.77
C GLU A 8 35.22 3.51 -6.55
N THR A 9 35.65 2.59 -5.67
CA THR A 9 34.95 2.28 -4.41
C THR A 9 34.87 3.50 -3.49
N LEU A 10 35.97 4.27 -3.37
CA LEU A 10 36.01 5.49 -2.55
C LEU A 10 35.09 6.59 -3.12
N ALA A 11 34.95 6.68 -4.45
CA ALA A 11 34.07 7.64 -5.09
C ALA A 11 32.57 7.30 -4.92
N MET A 12 32.20 6.04 -4.67
CA MET A 12 30.82 5.61 -4.46
C MET A 12 30.30 5.83 -3.03
N LEU A 13 31.20 5.89 -2.04
CA LEU A 13 30.87 6.08 -0.62
C LEU A 13 29.94 7.27 -0.33
N PRO A 14 30.20 8.50 -0.84
CA PRO A 14 29.33 9.65 -0.57
C PRO A 14 27.94 9.48 -1.16
N ARG A 15 27.82 8.87 -2.34
CA ARG A 15 26.52 8.56 -2.96
C ARG A 15 25.74 7.54 -2.13
N MET A 16 26.41 6.50 -1.66
CA MET A 16 25.79 5.49 -0.78
C MET A 16 25.36 6.10 0.56
N GLY A 17 26.18 6.96 1.16
CA GLY A 17 25.83 7.68 2.39
C GLY A 17 24.62 8.60 2.21
N LYS A 18 24.53 9.33 1.08
CA LYS A 18 23.37 10.14 0.73
C LYS A 18 22.10 9.29 0.59
N LEU A 19 22.17 8.18 -0.17
CA LEU A 19 21.04 7.28 -0.37
C LEU A 19 20.59 6.60 0.93
N PHE A 20 21.54 6.23 1.79
CA PHE A 20 21.25 5.69 3.13
C PHE A 20 20.49 6.71 3.98
N LEU A 21 20.95 7.95 4.02
CA LEU A 21 20.29 9.02 4.77
C LEU A 21 18.87 9.28 4.24
N LEU A 22 18.71 9.36 2.92
CA LEU A 22 17.40 9.54 2.29
C LEU A 22 16.45 8.36 2.57
N ALA A 23 16.96 7.13 2.52
CA ALA A 23 16.20 5.93 2.84
C ALA A 23 15.71 5.96 4.30
N CYS A 24 16.58 6.32 5.25
CA CYS A 24 16.21 6.46 6.66
C CYS A 24 15.17 7.56 6.89
N LEU A 25 15.32 8.72 6.25
CA LEU A 25 14.33 9.81 6.35
C LEU A 25 12.96 9.40 5.78
N ALA A 26 12.95 8.81 4.59
CA ALA A 26 11.73 8.29 3.98
C ALA A 26 11.07 7.21 4.87
N ALA A 27 11.88 6.34 5.47
CA ALA A 27 11.42 5.29 6.36
C ALA A 27 10.80 5.81 7.66
N VAL A 28 11.39 6.83 8.29
CA VAL A 28 10.82 7.46 9.49
C VAL A 28 9.49 8.12 9.19
N LEU A 29 9.38 8.84 8.06
CA LEU A 29 8.13 9.46 7.64
C LEU A 29 7.05 8.42 7.31
N ALA A 30 7.38 7.44 6.47
CA ALA A 30 6.46 6.40 6.06
C ALA A 30 6.05 5.50 7.23
N GLY A 31 7.01 5.06 8.05
CA GLY A 31 6.75 4.22 9.23
C GLY A 31 5.86 4.90 10.25
N SER A 32 6.09 6.18 10.55
CA SER A 32 5.23 6.95 11.47
C SER A 32 3.82 7.15 10.92
N ALA A 33 3.69 7.45 9.61
CA ALA A 33 2.39 7.60 8.96
C ALA A 33 1.61 6.27 8.93
N SER A 34 2.29 5.17 8.61
CA SER A 34 1.73 3.81 8.67
C SER A 34 1.31 3.42 10.07
N ALA A 35 2.12 3.74 11.09
CA ALA A 35 1.78 3.47 12.48
C ALA A 35 0.51 4.22 12.90
N PHE A 36 0.44 5.53 12.64
CA PHE A 36 -0.76 6.32 12.90
C PHE A 36 -2.00 5.78 12.15
N PHE A 37 -1.82 5.37 10.90
CA PHE A 37 -2.86 4.77 10.10
C PHE A 37 -3.37 3.44 10.68
N LEU A 38 -2.47 2.54 11.10
CA LEU A 38 -2.85 1.27 11.71
C LEU A 38 -3.59 1.49 13.03
N HIS A 39 -3.14 2.41 13.88
CA HIS A 39 -3.86 2.77 15.11
C HIS A 39 -5.26 3.31 14.80
N SER A 40 -5.38 4.14 13.76
CA SER A 40 -6.68 4.67 13.30
C SER A 40 -7.61 3.57 12.78
N LEU A 41 -7.07 2.56 12.08
CA LEU A 41 -7.85 1.40 11.64
C LEU A 41 -8.28 0.52 12.81
N THR A 42 -7.42 0.29 13.80
CA THR A 42 -7.78 -0.45 15.01
C THR A 42 -8.90 0.25 15.77
N TRP A 43 -8.77 1.57 15.97
CA TRP A 43 -9.83 2.40 16.56
C TRP A 43 -11.13 2.32 15.76
N ALA A 44 -11.06 2.46 14.43
CA ALA A 44 -12.24 2.40 13.58
C ALA A 44 -12.94 1.04 13.64
N THR A 45 -12.16 -0.05 13.73
CA THR A 45 -12.70 -1.40 13.90
C THR A 45 -13.39 -1.57 15.25
N ALA A 46 -12.72 -1.23 16.34
CA ALA A 46 -13.30 -1.32 17.69
C ALA A 46 -14.56 -0.45 17.85
N THR A 47 -14.57 0.73 17.24
CA THR A 47 -15.73 1.64 17.24
C THR A 47 -16.90 1.04 16.46
N ARG A 48 -16.65 0.49 15.27
CA ARG A 48 -17.65 -0.19 14.46
C ARG A 48 -18.23 -1.42 15.15
N ASP A 49 -17.38 -2.22 15.78
CA ASP A 49 -17.79 -3.47 16.43
C ASP A 49 -18.62 -3.18 17.71
N SER A 50 -18.31 -2.09 18.43
CA SER A 50 -19.13 -1.61 19.56
C SER A 50 -20.42 -0.90 19.12
N HIS A 51 -20.45 -0.31 17.91
CA HIS A 51 -21.56 0.48 17.41
C HIS A 51 -22.01 0.00 16.02
N ARG A 52 -22.57 -1.22 15.97
CA ARG A 52 -22.95 -1.87 14.71
C ARG A 52 -23.95 -1.08 13.84
N TRP A 53 -24.69 -0.13 14.44
CA TRP A 53 -25.57 0.79 13.71
C TRP A 53 -24.80 1.68 12.71
N LEU A 54 -23.49 1.89 12.90
CA LEU A 54 -22.65 2.66 11.97
C LEU A 54 -22.70 2.10 10.55
N LEU A 55 -22.91 0.80 10.37
CA LEU A 55 -23.05 0.19 9.04
C LEU A 55 -24.16 0.84 8.19
N TRP A 56 -25.21 1.35 8.84
CA TRP A 56 -26.33 2.01 8.15
C TRP A 56 -25.91 3.33 7.49
N LEU A 57 -24.84 3.94 7.98
CA LEU A 57 -24.26 5.17 7.42
C LEU A 57 -23.26 4.90 6.30
N LEU A 58 -22.96 3.64 5.97
CA LEU A 58 -22.03 3.28 4.89
C LEU A 58 -22.33 3.96 3.55
N PRO A 59 -23.59 4.03 3.06
CA PRO A 59 -23.90 4.74 1.82
C PRO A 59 -23.55 6.23 1.88
N LEU A 60 -23.87 6.88 3.00
CA LEU A 60 -23.60 8.31 3.21
C LEU A 60 -22.10 8.57 3.30
N ALA A 61 -21.37 7.72 4.02
CA ALA A 61 -19.92 7.83 4.12
C ALA A 61 -19.25 7.63 2.76
N GLY A 62 -19.70 6.62 1.99
CA GLY A 62 -19.24 6.40 0.62
C GLY A 62 -19.44 7.63 -0.25
N PHE A 63 -20.61 8.27 -0.19
CA PHE A 63 -20.87 9.53 -0.89
C PHE A 63 -19.91 10.64 -0.48
N VAL A 64 -19.74 10.85 0.82
CA VAL A 64 -18.88 11.91 1.37
C VAL A 64 -17.42 11.70 0.95
N VAL A 65 -16.91 10.47 1.02
CA VAL A 65 -15.57 10.11 0.54
C VAL A 65 -15.46 10.38 -0.97
N GLY A 66 -16.41 9.90 -1.77
CA GLY A 66 -16.41 10.14 -3.22
C GLY A 66 -16.49 11.63 -3.58
N TRP A 67 -17.23 12.42 -2.82
CA TRP A 67 -17.37 13.86 -3.01
C TRP A 67 -16.10 14.63 -2.66
N VAL A 68 -15.44 14.28 -1.54
CA VAL A 68 -14.14 14.85 -1.16
C VAL A 68 -13.09 14.56 -2.24
N TYR A 69 -13.03 13.32 -2.75
CA TYR A 69 -12.12 12.96 -3.85
C TYR A 69 -12.45 13.70 -5.14
N LEU A 70 -13.73 13.88 -5.48
CA LEU A 70 -14.13 14.67 -6.64
C LEU A 70 -13.64 16.13 -6.52
N ARG A 71 -13.70 16.72 -5.32
CA ARG A 71 -13.37 18.15 -5.12
C ARG A 71 -11.87 18.40 -4.94
N TYR A 72 -11.17 17.53 -4.23
CA TYR A 72 -9.79 17.75 -3.79
C TYR A 72 -8.79 16.68 -4.28
N GLY A 73 -9.29 15.58 -4.83
CA GLY A 73 -8.51 14.40 -5.22
C GLY A 73 -7.91 14.43 -6.64
N SER A 74 -7.95 15.57 -7.34
CA SER A 74 -7.33 15.70 -8.66
C SER A 74 -5.86 15.23 -8.64
N ARG A 75 -5.47 14.38 -9.59
CA ARG A 75 -4.23 13.57 -9.65
C ARG A 75 -4.11 12.46 -8.59
N VAL A 76 -4.54 12.70 -7.36
CA VAL A 76 -4.47 11.72 -6.24
C VAL A 76 -5.35 10.50 -6.50
N GLU A 77 -6.46 10.66 -7.24
CA GLU A 77 -7.38 9.57 -7.60
C GLU A 77 -6.73 8.42 -8.39
N ALA A 78 -5.57 8.66 -9.03
CA ALA A 78 -4.80 7.61 -9.70
C ALA A 78 -4.12 6.64 -8.70
N GLY A 79 -3.98 7.04 -7.43
CA GLY A 79 -3.49 6.19 -6.35
C GLY A 79 -2.09 5.64 -6.62
N ASN A 80 -1.91 4.32 -6.46
CA ASN A 80 -0.63 3.64 -6.70
C ASN A 80 -0.09 3.87 -8.12
N ASN A 81 -0.96 3.99 -9.13
CA ASN A 81 -0.52 4.21 -10.50
C ASN A 81 0.26 5.52 -10.65
N LEU A 82 -0.11 6.56 -9.90
CA LEU A 82 0.64 7.82 -9.90
C LEU A 82 2.09 7.63 -9.45
N LEU A 83 2.32 6.78 -8.43
CA LEU A 83 3.68 6.48 -7.97
C LEU A 83 4.45 5.69 -9.02
N ILE A 84 3.81 4.69 -9.63
CA ILE A 84 4.42 3.87 -10.68
C ILE A 84 4.78 4.76 -11.89
N ASP A 85 3.88 5.63 -12.31
CA ASP A 85 4.08 6.57 -13.42
C ASP A 85 5.26 7.50 -13.12
N GLU A 86 5.32 8.12 -11.95
CA GLU A 86 6.42 9.04 -11.57
C GLU A 86 7.77 8.32 -11.39
N ILE A 87 7.77 7.01 -11.14
CA ILE A 87 9.01 6.22 -11.12
C ILE A 87 9.46 5.83 -12.54
N HIS A 88 8.55 5.67 -13.49
CA HIS A 88 8.87 5.38 -14.90
C HIS A 88 9.22 6.63 -15.70
N ASP A 89 8.42 7.67 -15.54
CA ASP A 89 8.55 8.97 -16.19
C ASP A 89 8.37 10.08 -15.13
N PRO A 90 9.46 10.51 -14.47
CA PRO A 90 9.42 11.51 -13.43
C PRO A 90 9.07 12.86 -14.03
N THR A 91 7.81 13.27 -13.90
CA THR A 91 7.33 14.56 -14.43
C THR A 91 7.15 15.60 -13.33
N ARG A 92 6.52 15.23 -12.21
CA ARG A 92 6.13 16.18 -11.15
C ARG A 92 6.08 15.49 -9.80
N ILE A 93 6.45 16.23 -8.76
CA ILE A 93 6.35 15.74 -7.38
C ILE A 93 4.92 15.26 -7.07
N VAL A 94 4.84 14.11 -6.40
CA VAL A 94 3.60 13.52 -5.91
C VAL A 94 2.96 14.49 -4.90
N PRO A 95 1.69 14.88 -5.07
CA PRO A 95 1.09 15.88 -4.21
C PRO A 95 1.03 15.42 -2.74
N LEU A 96 1.59 16.21 -1.81
CA LEU A 96 1.57 15.87 -0.38
C LEU A 96 0.14 15.69 0.17
N ARG A 97 -0.85 16.37 -0.41
CA ARG A 97 -2.28 16.19 -0.09
C ARG A 97 -2.79 14.76 -0.28
N MET A 98 -2.07 13.92 -1.01
CA MET A 98 -2.35 12.48 -1.13
C MET A 98 -2.42 11.82 0.25
N VAL A 99 -1.47 12.13 1.13
CA VAL A 99 -1.33 11.51 2.46
C VAL A 99 -2.61 11.67 3.31
N PRO A 100 -3.07 12.90 3.64
CA PRO A 100 -4.28 13.06 4.46
C PRO A 100 -5.54 12.56 3.75
N LEU A 101 -5.63 12.67 2.41
CA LEU A 101 -6.80 12.20 1.66
C LEU A 101 -6.95 10.68 1.71
N VAL A 102 -5.87 9.92 1.48
CA VAL A 102 -5.92 8.45 1.49
C VAL A 102 -6.08 7.90 2.89
N LEU A 103 -5.46 8.55 3.89
CA LEU A 103 -5.61 8.18 5.28
C LEU A 103 -7.06 8.36 5.73
N TRP A 104 -7.61 9.57 5.57
CA TRP A 104 -8.99 9.87 5.96
C TRP A 104 -10.00 9.02 5.17
N GLY A 105 -9.81 8.89 3.85
CA GLY A 105 -10.70 8.14 2.98
C GLY A 105 -10.80 6.67 3.38
N THR A 106 -9.66 6.02 3.66
CA THR A 106 -9.64 4.62 4.08
C THR A 106 -10.16 4.43 5.49
N VAL A 107 -9.76 5.27 6.46
CA VAL A 107 -10.27 5.18 7.84
C VAL A 107 -11.78 5.38 7.88
N MET A 108 -12.31 6.37 7.15
CA MET A 108 -13.75 6.63 7.10
C MET A 108 -14.50 5.47 6.45
N SER A 109 -14.01 4.97 5.31
CA SER A 109 -14.62 3.83 4.63
C SER A 109 -14.62 2.58 5.54
N HIS A 110 -13.50 2.33 6.22
CA HIS A 110 -13.35 1.19 7.13
C HIS A 110 -14.26 1.27 8.36
N LEU A 111 -14.36 2.45 8.99
CA LEU A 111 -15.22 2.71 10.16
C LEU A 111 -16.68 2.36 9.87
N PHE A 112 -17.17 2.70 8.68
CA PHE A 112 -18.55 2.41 8.30
C PHE A 112 -18.75 1.04 7.67
N GLY A 113 -17.71 0.19 7.62
CA GLY A 113 -17.83 -1.20 7.18
C GLY A 113 -17.63 -1.44 5.68
N ALA A 114 -16.98 -0.52 4.95
CA ALA A 114 -16.49 -0.85 3.63
C ALA A 114 -15.39 -1.92 3.71
N SER A 115 -15.35 -2.84 2.75
CA SER A 115 -14.23 -3.76 2.58
C SER A 115 -13.09 -3.02 1.88
N VAL A 116 -12.08 -2.60 2.63
CA VAL A 116 -10.97 -1.79 2.13
C VAL A 116 -9.64 -2.30 2.68
N GLY A 117 -8.63 -2.36 1.82
CA GLY A 117 -7.28 -2.80 2.19
C GLY A 117 -6.43 -1.69 2.79
N ARG A 118 -5.42 -2.08 3.57
CA ARG A 118 -4.42 -1.17 4.15
C ARG A 118 -3.17 -0.94 3.28
N GLU A 119 -2.89 -1.85 2.34
CA GLU A 119 -1.67 -1.83 1.51
C GLU A 119 -1.56 -0.57 0.65
N GLY A 120 -2.58 -0.29 -0.16
CA GLY A 120 -2.57 0.83 -1.08
C GLY A 120 -2.35 2.16 -0.37
N THR A 121 -3.05 2.39 0.74
CA THR A 121 -2.89 3.61 1.55
C THR A 121 -1.47 3.74 2.09
N ALA A 122 -0.88 2.67 2.61
CA ALA A 122 0.48 2.67 3.14
C ALA A 122 1.52 3.04 2.08
N VAL A 123 1.44 2.39 0.92
CA VAL A 123 2.33 2.63 -0.22
C VAL A 123 2.16 4.06 -0.75
N GLN A 124 0.93 4.55 -0.86
CA GLN A 124 0.62 5.91 -1.30
C GLN A 124 1.16 6.97 -0.35
N MET A 125 0.98 6.79 0.96
CA MET A 125 1.54 7.70 1.95
C MET A 125 3.06 7.67 1.94
N GLY A 126 3.67 6.48 1.93
CA GLY A 126 5.11 6.31 1.91
C GLY A 126 5.77 6.95 0.68
N GLY A 127 5.23 6.70 -0.51
CA GLY A 127 5.70 7.33 -1.75
C GLY A 127 5.52 8.85 -1.76
N ALA A 128 4.34 9.37 -1.36
CA ALA A 128 4.06 10.80 -1.35
C ALA A 128 4.91 11.58 -0.34
N LEU A 129 5.16 11.00 0.85
CA LEU A 129 6.04 11.59 1.88
C LEU A 129 7.50 11.55 1.43
N ALA A 130 7.95 10.42 0.89
CA ALA A 130 9.31 10.29 0.38
C ALA A 130 9.59 11.32 -0.71
N ASP A 131 8.70 11.50 -1.69
CA ASP A 131 8.93 12.40 -2.81
C ASP A 131 9.02 13.89 -2.42
N GLN A 132 8.58 14.29 -1.22
CA GLN A 132 8.81 15.66 -0.73
C GLN A 132 10.29 15.92 -0.46
N LEU A 133 11.05 14.89 -0.10
CA LEU A 133 12.50 15.01 0.13
C LEU A 133 13.24 15.33 -1.17
N THR A 134 12.66 15.02 -2.34
CA THR A 134 13.20 15.39 -3.66
C THR A 134 13.47 16.89 -3.76
N HIS A 135 12.54 17.73 -3.31
CA HIS A 135 12.71 19.19 -3.37
C HIS A 135 13.74 19.69 -2.37
N GLY A 136 13.69 19.19 -1.12
CA GLY A 136 14.59 19.60 -0.05
C GLY A 136 16.06 19.26 -0.33
N PHE A 137 16.32 18.10 -0.93
CA PHE A 137 17.67 17.62 -1.24
C PHE A 137 18.11 17.84 -2.70
N ARG A 138 17.26 18.52 -3.51
CA ARG A 138 17.51 18.83 -4.93
C ARG A 138 17.96 17.60 -5.73
N LEU A 139 17.22 16.52 -5.60
CA LEU A 139 17.57 15.23 -6.21
C LEU A 139 17.39 15.26 -7.72
N ASP A 140 18.26 14.53 -8.42
CA ASP A 140 18.08 14.28 -9.85
C ASP A 140 16.98 13.22 -10.08
N ASN A 141 16.64 12.97 -11.35
CA ASN A 141 15.61 12.01 -11.72
C ASN A 141 15.96 10.57 -11.33
N ALA A 142 17.24 10.18 -11.30
CA ALA A 142 17.64 8.82 -10.93
C ALA A 142 17.52 8.61 -9.41
N GLU A 143 18.02 9.57 -8.63
CA GLU A 143 17.93 9.60 -7.17
C GLU A 143 16.47 9.68 -6.70
N ARG A 144 15.64 10.52 -7.34
CA ARG A 144 14.21 10.61 -7.07
C ARG A 144 13.50 9.27 -7.26
N ARG A 145 13.79 8.54 -8.35
CA ARG A 145 13.19 7.22 -8.59
C ARG A 145 13.56 6.22 -7.49
N ILE A 146 14.81 6.23 -7.02
CA ILE A 146 15.25 5.38 -5.91
C ILE A 146 14.54 5.77 -4.62
N LEU A 147 14.40 7.07 -4.35
CA LEU A 147 13.71 7.59 -3.18
C LEU A 147 12.22 7.20 -3.17
N LEU A 148 11.52 7.30 -4.30
CA LEU A 148 10.15 6.84 -4.45
C LEU A 148 10.03 5.33 -4.18
N MET A 149 10.94 4.51 -4.71
CA MET A 149 11.01 3.07 -4.40
C MET A 149 11.23 2.82 -2.90
N CYS A 150 12.10 3.61 -2.24
CA CYS A 150 12.30 3.53 -0.79
C CYS A 150 11.02 3.85 -0.02
N GLY A 151 10.27 4.86 -0.45
CA GLY A 151 8.96 5.20 0.14
C GLY A 151 7.93 4.08 0.00
N ILE A 152 7.86 3.44 -1.17
CA ILE A 152 7.01 2.26 -1.40
C ILE A 152 7.42 1.10 -0.49
N ALA A 153 8.72 0.79 -0.44
CA ALA A 153 9.28 -0.29 0.38
C ALA A 153 8.98 -0.07 1.87
N ALA A 154 9.23 1.15 2.35
CA ALA A 154 8.98 1.57 3.72
C ALA A 154 7.49 1.53 4.09
N GLY A 155 6.61 2.06 3.23
CA GLY A 155 5.17 2.04 3.43
C GLY A 155 4.62 0.62 3.53
N PHE A 156 5.02 -0.26 2.61
CA PHE A 156 4.62 -1.67 2.63
C PHE A 156 5.15 -2.38 3.88
N ALA A 157 6.45 -2.28 4.15
CA ALA A 157 7.10 -2.97 5.26
C ALA A 157 6.47 -2.61 6.62
N SER A 158 6.29 -1.31 6.89
CA SER A 158 5.73 -0.81 8.15
C SER A 158 4.27 -1.19 8.40
N VAL A 159 3.48 -1.43 7.35
CA VAL A 159 2.07 -1.84 7.51
C VAL A 159 1.91 -3.35 7.72
N PHE A 160 2.83 -4.15 7.16
CA PHE A 160 2.74 -5.61 7.21
C PHE A 160 3.70 -6.27 8.20
N GLY A 161 4.71 -5.57 8.70
CA GLY A 161 5.76 -6.16 9.52
C GLY A 161 6.69 -7.08 8.73
N THR A 162 6.82 -6.86 7.42
CA THR A 162 7.53 -7.76 6.49
C THR A 162 8.56 -6.98 5.64
N PRO A 163 9.69 -6.56 6.23
CA PRO A 163 10.64 -5.66 5.56
C PRO A 163 11.23 -6.25 4.28
N LEU A 164 11.58 -7.53 4.26
CA LEU A 164 12.10 -8.18 3.05
C LEU A 164 11.06 -8.24 1.94
N ALA A 165 9.80 -8.54 2.27
CA ALA A 165 8.71 -8.56 1.29
C ALA A 165 8.46 -7.16 0.72
N GLY A 166 8.45 -6.12 1.57
CA GLY A 166 8.30 -4.73 1.14
C GLY A 166 9.42 -4.25 0.22
N ALA A 167 10.67 -4.61 0.53
CA ALA A 167 11.82 -4.28 -0.32
C ALA A 167 11.73 -4.95 -1.71
N VAL A 168 11.43 -6.25 -1.76
CA VAL A 168 11.27 -6.99 -3.03
C VAL A 168 10.08 -6.44 -3.81
N PHE A 169 8.95 -6.21 -3.14
CA PHE A 169 7.75 -5.63 -3.75
C PHE A 169 8.06 -4.30 -4.44
N ALA A 170 8.76 -3.39 -3.79
CA ALA A 170 9.13 -2.09 -4.37
C ALA A 170 10.06 -2.20 -5.60
N LEU A 171 10.87 -3.25 -5.66
CA LEU A 171 11.79 -3.49 -6.79
C LEU A 171 11.10 -4.13 -7.98
N GLU A 172 10.12 -5.01 -7.76
CA GLU A 172 9.44 -5.78 -8.81
C GLU A 172 8.16 -5.13 -9.33
N VAL A 173 7.42 -4.40 -8.48
CA VAL A 173 6.11 -3.81 -8.84
C VAL A 173 6.20 -2.82 -10.01
N LEU A 174 7.39 -2.30 -10.27
CA LEU A 174 7.64 -1.29 -11.28
C LEU A 174 7.85 -1.90 -12.66
N ALA A 175 8.61 -2.99 -12.77
CA ALA A 175 8.89 -3.60 -14.06
C ALA A 175 8.84 -5.12 -13.95
N ILE A 176 7.77 -5.69 -14.52
CA ILE A 176 7.63 -7.15 -14.63
C ILE A 176 8.86 -7.71 -15.35
N GLY A 177 9.65 -8.52 -14.65
CA GLY A 177 10.86 -9.16 -15.18
C GLY A 177 12.14 -8.31 -15.15
N ARG A 178 12.17 -7.13 -14.51
CA ARG A 178 13.40 -6.34 -14.32
C ARG A 178 13.51 -5.83 -12.89
N MET A 179 14.62 -6.15 -12.22
CA MET A 179 14.98 -5.55 -10.92
C MET A 179 16.08 -4.50 -11.08
N ARG A 180 15.88 -3.34 -10.43
CA ARG A 180 16.89 -2.28 -10.39
C ARG A 180 17.80 -2.47 -9.18
N TYR A 181 18.95 -3.08 -9.43
CA TYR A 181 19.92 -3.44 -8.38
C TYR A 181 20.52 -2.22 -7.65
N ASP A 182 20.52 -1.04 -8.29
CA ASP A 182 20.96 0.22 -7.67
C ASP A 182 20.04 0.69 -6.52
N ALA A 183 18.77 0.30 -6.54
CA ALA A 183 17.79 0.59 -5.50
C ALA A 183 17.72 -0.49 -4.41
N LEU A 184 18.37 -1.65 -4.59
CA LEU A 184 18.27 -2.79 -3.67
C LEU A 184 18.67 -2.41 -2.24
N PHE A 185 19.89 -1.88 -2.08
CA PHE A 185 20.41 -1.47 -0.77
C PHE A 185 19.52 -0.43 -0.06
N PRO A 186 19.20 0.73 -0.67
CA PRO A 186 18.40 1.74 0.02
C PRO A 186 16.95 1.29 0.27
N CYS A 187 16.35 0.47 -0.60
CA CYS A 187 15.01 -0.09 -0.34
C CYS A 187 14.99 -1.06 0.85
N ILE A 188 16.01 -1.92 0.99
CA ILE A 188 16.12 -2.82 2.16
C ILE A 188 16.29 -2.00 3.44
N VAL A 189 17.16 -1.00 3.43
CA VAL A 189 17.36 -0.10 4.57
C VAL A 189 16.04 0.61 4.93
N ALA A 190 15.36 1.18 3.93
CA ALA A 190 14.11 1.89 4.15
C ALA A 190 13.02 0.97 4.73
N ALA A 191 12.90 -0.25 4.22
CA ALA A 191 11.94 -1.24 4.70
C ALA A 191 12.21 -1.66 6.15
N ILE A 192 13.47 -1.98 6.49
CA ILE A 192 13.85 -2.36 7.86
C ILE A 192 13.60 -1.21 8.82
N VAL A 193 14.09 0.00 8.50
CA VAL A 193 13.95 1.15 9.39
C VAL A 193 12.47 1.49 9.59
N ALA A 194 11.63 1.40 8.55
CA ALA A 194 10.20 1.71 8.66
C ALA A 194 9.45 0.70 9.53
N ASP A 195 9.80 -0.59 9.44
CA ASP A 195 9.29 -1.64 10.33
C ASP A 195 9.68 -1.35 11.79
N GLN A 196 10.95 -1.03 12.04
CA GLN A 196 11.42 -0.67 13.39
C GLN A 196 10.75 0.59 13.94
N VAL A 197 10.46 1.58 13.09
CA VAL A 197 9.68 2.77 13.47
C VAL A 197 8.25 2.38 13.84
N GLY A 198 7.62 1.49 13.09
CA GLY A 198 6.30 0.94 13.43
C GLY A 198 6.30 0.26 14.81
N LEU A 199 7.28 -0.59 15.07
CA LEU A 199 7.47 -1.24 16.37
C LEU A 199 7.71 -0.22 17.51
N ALA A 200 8.49 0.82 17.26
CA ALA A 200 8.74 1.90 18.23
C ALA A 200 7.46 2.70 18.56
N TRP A 201 6.51 2.77 17.62
CA TRP A 201 5.17 3.32 17.85
C TRP A 201 4.20 2.35 18.53
N GLY A 202 4.64 1.13 18.87
CA GLY A 202 3.81 0.11 19.51
C GLY A 202 2.90 -0.66 18.55
N VAL A 203 3.16 -0.62 17.24
CA VAL A 203 2.44 -1.45 16.27
C VAL A 203 2.81 -2.91 16.50
N VAL A 204 1.81 -3.78 16.61
CA VAL A 204 2.00 -5.23 16.71
C VAL A 204 1.45 -5.90 15.45
N HIS A 205 2.25 -6.76 14.85
CA HIS A 205 1.85 -7.62 13.74
C HIS A 205 1.67 -9.05 14.24
N THR A 206 0.57 -9.70 13.87
CA THR A 206 0.28 -11.09 14.28
C THR A 206 1.27 -12.05 13.60
N PRO A 207 2.12 -12.76 14.34
CA PRO A 207 2.99 -13.77 13.76
C PRO A 207 2.20 -15.04 13.49
N TYR A 208 2.08 -15.43 12.22
CA TYR A 208 1.51 -16.72 11.84
C TYR A 208 2.63 -17.76 11.74
N VAL A 209 2.84 -18.51 12.82
CA VAL A 209 3.89 -19.55 12.88
C VAL A 209 3.38 -20.82 12.20
N ILE A 210 4.03 -21.24 11.13
CA ILE A 210 3.80 -22.53 10.48
C ILE A 210 4.59 -23.60 11.25
N SER A 211 3.92 -24.36 12.10
CA SER A 211 4.57 -25.33 13.00
C SER A 211 5.10 -26.59 12.30
N GLN A 212 4.54 -26.93 11.13
CA GLN A 212 4.90 -28.14 10.39
C GLN A 212 4.96 -27.83 8.90
N ILE A 213 6.11 -28.10 8.28
CA ILE A 213 6.31 -27.99 6.84
C ILE A 213 6.31 -29.42 6.29
N PRO A 214 5.37 -29.80 5.42
CA PRO A 214 5.34 -31.13 4.81
C PRO A 214 6.65 -31.44 4.06
N ALA A 215 7.08 -32.70 4.12
CA ALA A 215 8.28 -33.14 3.41
C ALA A 215 8.11 -32.98 1.88
N LEU A 216 9.20 -32.59 1.21
CA LEU A 216 9.23 -32.48 -0.24
C LEU A 216 9.06 -33.87 -0.88
N SER A 217 7.92 -34.07 -1.53
CA SER A 217 7.56 -35.26 -2.29
C SER A 217 6.98 -34.87 -3.66
N ALA A 218 6.90 -35.82 -4.58
CA ALA A 218 6.27 -35.60 -5.88
C ALA A 218 4.82 -35.11 -5.75
N TRP A 219 4.08 -35.64 -4.76
CA TRP A 219 2.71 -35.21 -4.48
C TRP A 219 2.64 -33.77 -3.96
N THR A 220 3.46 -33.40 -2.96
CA THR A 220 3.45 -32.03 -2.42
C THR A 220 3.87 -31.01 -3.47
N LEU A 221 4.79 -31.36 -4.37
CA LEU A 221 5.19 -30.51 -5.48
C LEU A 221 4.05 -30.33 -6.50
N LEU A 222 3.37 -31.43 -6.87
CA LEU A 222 2.22 -31.35 -7.77
C LEU A 222 1.08 -30.53 -7.15
N ALA A 223 0.79 -30.76 -5.86
CA ALA A 223 -0.24 -30.03 -5.14
C ALA A 223 0.06 -28.53 -5.05
N THR A 224 1.31 -28.12 -4.79
CA THR A 224 1.69 -26.69 -4.77
C THR A 224 1.66 -26.07 -6.17
N LEU A 225 2.02 -26.79 -7.22
CA LEU A 225 1.89 -26.31 -8.60
C LEU A 225 0.41 -26.07 -8.98
N VAL A 226 -0.46 -27.04 -8.68
CA VAL A 226 -1.91 -26.91 -8.93
C VAL A 226 -2.51 -25.77 -8.11
N ALA A 227 -2.17 -25.68 -6.82
CA ALA A 227 -2.63 -24.60 -5.96
C ALA A 227 -2.15 -23.22 -6.47
N GLY A 228 -0.88 -23.11 -6.87
CA GLY A 228 -0.32 -21.89 -7.44
C GLY A 228 -1.05 -21.45 -8.72
N ALA A 229 -1.38 -22.39 -9.61
CA ALA A 229 -2.17 -22.11 -10.80
C ALA A 229 -3.58 -21.62 -10.46
N LEU A 230 -4.25 -22.27 -9.51
CA LEU A 230 -5.60 -21.88 -9.05
C LEU A 230 -5.60 -20.51 -8.36
N PHE A 231 -4.62 -20.22 -7.52
CA PHE A 231 -4.48 -18.90 -6.87
C PHE A 231 -4.18 -17.80 -7.89
N GLY A 232 -3.31 -18.07 -8.86
CA GLY A 232 -3.02 -17.15 -9.96
C GLY A 232 -4.26 -16.85 -10.81
N LEU A 233 -5.03 -17.88 -11.18
CA LEU A 233 -6.31 -17.74 -11.90
C LEU A 233 -7.33 -16.92 -11.09
N THR A 234 -7.41 -17.18 -9.78
CA THR A 234 -8.30 -16.46 -8.86
C THR A 234 -7.91 -14.98 -8.77
N GLY A 235 -6.62 -14.68 -8.62
CA GLY A 235 -6.12 -13.30 -8.60
C GLY A 235 -6.39 -12.56 -9.91
N LYS A 236 -6.18 -13.22 -11.05
CA LYS A 236 -6.52 -12.67 -12.38
C LYS A 236 -8.01 -12.40 -12.52
N LEU A 237 -8.86 -13.33 -12.08
CA LEU A 237 -10.32 -13.17 -12.11
C LEU A 237 -10.76 -11.98 -11.24
N PHE A 238 -10.19 -11.82 -10.05
CA PHE A 238 -10.48 -10.71 -9.15
C PHE A 238 -10.09 -9.37 -9.78
N ALA A 239 -8.88 -9.26 -10.33
CA ALA A 239 -8.39 -8.04 -10.98
C ALA A 239 -9.28 -7.66 -12.18
N ASN A 240 -9.51 -8.60 -13.10
CA ASN A 240 -10.32 -8.37 -14.30
C ASN A 240 -11.76 -8.01 -13.96
N SER A 241 -12.37 -8.70 -13.00
CA SER A 241 -13.74 -8.42 -12.55
C SER A 241 -13.86 -7.02 -11.94
N THR A 242 -12.89 -6.62 -11.10
CA THR A 242 -12.87 -5.31 -10.47
C THR A 242 -12.73 -4.19 -11.50
N HIS A 243 -11.85 -4.35 -12.49
CA HIS A 243 -11.69 -3.39 -13.59
C HIS A 243 -12.95 -3.32 -14.47
N ALA A 244 -13.52 -4.46 -14.86
CA ALA A 244 -14.71 -4.52 -15.68
C ALA A 244 -15.93 -3.90 -14.98
N LEU A 245 -16.12 -4.21 -13.69
CA LEU A 245 -17.19 -3.63 -12.88
C LEU A 245 -17.01 -2.12 -12.72
N SER A 246 -15.78 -1.66 -12.42
CA SER A 246 -15.47 -0.24 -12.31
C SER A 246 -15.76 0.51 -13.61
N ALA A 247 -15.41 -0.05 -14.78
CA ALA A 247 -15.70 0.53 -16.08
C ALA A 247 -17.21 0.60 -16.36
N ARG A 248 -17.95 -0.48 -16.09
CA ARG A 248 -19.41 -0.52 -16.24
C ARG A 248 -20.11 0.51 -15.35
N ILE A 249 -19.71 0.62 -14.08
CA ILE A 249 -20.30 1.60 -13.16
C ILE A 249 -19.97 3.03 -13.62
N LYS A 250 -18.74 3.31 -14.06
CA LYS A 250 -18.36 4.62 -14.60
C LYS A 250 -19.20 5.00 -15.83
N HIS A 251 -19.54 4.03 -16.67
CA HIS A 251 -20.38 4.24 -17.85
C HIS A 251 -21.84 4.59 -17.49
N HIS A 252 -22.44 3.87 -16.54
CA HIS A 252 -23.84 4.07 -16.15
C HIS A 252 -24.03 5.24 -15.16
N VAL A 253 -23.07 5.47 -14.26
CA VAL A 253 -23.14 6.47 -13.19
C VAL A 253 -22.05 7.51 -13.41
N ARG A 254 -22.41 8.60 -14.10
CA ARG A 254 -21.47 9.68 -14.46
C ARG A 254 -20.96 10.44 -13.24
N TYR A 255 -21.83 10.73 -12.27
CA TYR A 255 -21.45 11.49 -11.08
C TYR A 255 -20.67 10.61 -10.10
N ALA A 256 -19.38 10.89 -9.93
CA ALA A 256 -18.44 10.04 -9.20
C ALA A 256 -18.86 9.71 -7.75
N PRO A 257 -19.41 10.64 -6.94
CA PRO A 257 -19.81 10.36 -5.56
C PRO A 257 -20.98 9.39 -5.41
N LEU A 258 -21.82 9.24 -6.44
CA LEU A 258 -22.91 8.25 -6.40
C LEU A 258 -22.41 6.81 -6.52
N ARG A 259 -21.23 6.59 -7.09
CA ARG A 259 -20.66 5.24 -7.27
C ARG A 259 -20.40 4.55 -5.92
N PRO A 260 -19.63 5.14 -4.98
CA PRO A 260 -19.44 4.55 -3.64
C PRO A 260 -20.73 4.57 -2.81
N LEU A 261 -21.65 5.53 -3.01
CA LEU A 261 -22.98 5.50 -2.36
C LEU A 261 -23.73 4.22 -2.74
N LEU A 262 -23.88 3.94 -4.03
CA LEU A 262 -24.58 2.75 -4.52
C LEU A 262 -23.87 1.45 -4.10
N GLY A 263 -22.54 1.44 -4.10
CA GLY A 263 -21.74 0.34 -3.56
C GLY A 263 -22.03 0.11 -2.07
N GLY A 264 -22.13 1.18 -1.28
CA GLY A 264 -22.47 1.13 0.14
C GLY A 264 -23.88 0.60 0.38
N VAL A 265 -24.88 1.02 -0.42
CA VAL A 265 -26.25 0.48 -0.33
C VAL A 265 -26.26 -1.02 -0.61
N LEU A 266 -25.57 -1.45 -1.67
CA LEU A 266 -25.48 -2.86 -2.03
C LEU A 266 -24.79 -3.70 -0.94
N LEU A 267 -23.66 -3.22 -0.41
CA LEU A 267 -22.94 -3.90 0.66
C LEU A 267 -23.80 -4.00 1.93
N LEU A 268 -24.49 -2.92 2.31
CA LEU A 268 -25.39 -2.93 3.46
C LEU A 268 -26.53 -3.94 3.28
N ALA A 269 -27.14 -3.98 2.09
CA ALA A 269 -28.21 -4.91 1.76
C ALA A 269 -27.76 -6.38 1.80
N ILE A 270 -26.50 -6.67 1.49
CA ILE A 270 -25.94 -8.02 1.56
C ILE A 270 -25.56 -8.37 3.00
N VAL A 271 -24.80 -7.52 3.67
CA VAL A 271 -24.16 -7.82 4.97
C VAL A 271 -25.16 -7.86 6.11
N TRP A 272 -26.10 -6.91 6.15
CA TRP A 272 -27.05 -6.77 7.26
C TRP A 272 -27.93 -8.03 7.49
N PRO A 273 -28.58 -8.62 6.47
CA PRO A 273 -29.41 -9.82 6.69
C PRO A 273 -28.61 -11.12 6.79
N SER A 274 -27.40 -11.20 6.22
CA SER A 274 -26.64 -12.46 6.13
C SER A 274 -25.66 -12.68 7.27
N GLY A 275 -25.46 -11.70 8.17
CA GLY A 275 -24.45 -11.78 9.24
C GLY A 275 -23.03 -11.93 8.68
N ALA A 276 -22.80 -11.40 7.47
CA ALA A 276 -21.56 -11.51 6.74
C ALA A 276 -20.49 -10.50 7.21
N ASP A 277 -20.51 -10.13 8.50
CA ASP A 277 -19.61 -9.11 9.07
C ASP A 277 -18.13 -9.50 8.96
N ARG A 278 -17.83 -10.80 8.77
CA ARG A 278 -16.47 -11.28 8.53
C ARG A 278 -15.82 -10.70 7.25
N PHE A 279 -16.62 -10.23 6.29
CA PHE A 279 -16.12 -9.76 5.00
C PHE A 279 -16.03 -8.22 4.90
N ILE A 280 -16.42 -7.49 5.95
CA ILE A 280 -16.31 -6.02 6.01
C ILE A 280 -15.04 -5.58 6.73
N GLY A 281 -14.53 -4.38 6.40
CA GLY A 281 -13.25 -3.90 6.91
C GLY A 281 -12.06 -4.63 6.29
N LEU A 282 -11.11 -5.05 7.12
CA LEU A 282 -9.84 -5.65 6.68
C LEU A 282 -9.93 -7.15 6.38
N GLY A 283 -11.00 -7.83 6.82
CA GLY A 283 -11.15 -9.29 6.66
C GLY A 283 -10.23 -10.14 7.54
N ILE A 284 -9.67 -9.55 8.61
CA ILE A 284 -8.93 -10.27 9.66
C ILE A 284 -9.80 -10.33 10.93
N PRO A 285 -9.81 -11.47 11.67
CA PRO A 285 -10.33 -11.48 13.02
C PRO A 285 -9.46 -10.56 13.87
N VAL A 286 -10.09 -9.67 14.63
CA VAL A 286 -9.45 -8.77 15.60
C VAL A 286 -9.54 -9.38 16.99
#